data_AF-A0AAW4BKB3-F1
#
_entry.id   AF-A0AAW4BKB3-F1
#
_cell.length_a   1.000
_cell.length_b   1.000
_cell.length_c   1.000
_cell.angle_alpha   90.00
_cell.angle_beta   90.00
_cell.angle_gamma   90.00
#
_symmetry.space_group_name_H-M   'P 1'
#
loop_
_entity.id
_entity.type
_entity.pdbx_description
1 polymer ?
#
loop_
_entity_poly.entity_id
_entity_poly.type
_entity_poly.pdbx_seq_one_letter_code
_entity_poly.pdbx_strand_id
1 'polypeptide(L)'
;GMGLDYSKALLIRKPEYVSDENFNLKVKDAGKKLVGKEKHVTDQFEKYVKKYIHAVTVKDQNILSDQEYVHTTLINYHADLGI
;
A
#
# COMPACT_ATOMS: atom_id res chain seq x y z
N GLY A 1 -7.44 6.78 -13.25
CA GLY A 1 -6.34 6.59 -12.29
C GLY A 1 -5.75 5.20 -12.47
N MET A 2 -4.49 4.99 -12.08
CA MET A 2 -3.96 3.62 -11.97
C MET A 2 -4.75 2.95 -10.83
N GLY A 3 -5.44 1.86 -11.13
CA GLY A 3 -6.30 1.14 -10.17
C GLY A 3 -5.49 0.31 -9.17
N LEU A 4 -4.58 0.97 -8.43
CA LEU A 4 -3.82 0.34 -7.35
C LEU A 4 -4.67 0.33 -6.09
N ASP A 5 -4.87 -0.86 -5.53
CA ASP A 5 -5.57 -1.06 -4.26
C ASP A 5 -4.55 -1.23 -3.13
N TYR A 6 -4.38 -0.18 -2.34
CA TYR A 6 -3.46 -0.18 -1.20
C TYR A 6 -4.04 -0.87 0.05
N SER A 7 -5.34 -1.17 0.07
CA SER A 7 -5.98 -1.86 1.20
C SER A 7 -5.48 -3.31 1.37
N LYS A 8 -4.78 -3.85 0.37
CA LYS A 8 -4.21 -5.20 0.35
C LYS A 8 -2.68 -5.21 0.32
N ALA A 9 -2.03 -4.14 0.77
CA ALA A 9 -0.57 -4.06 0.83
C ALA A 9 0.01 -5.13 1.77
N LEU A 10 1.17 -5.68 1.39
CA LEU A 10 1.89 -6.70 2.17
C LEU A 10 3.23 -6.16 2.63
N LEU A 11 3.57 -6.41 3.89
CA LEU A 11 4.90 -6.13 4.42
C LEU A 11 5.82 -7.34 4.22
N ILE A 12 6.83 -7.19 3.35
CA ILE A 12 7.89 -8.18 3.16
C ILE A 12 9.06 -7.82 4.06
N ARG A 13 9.31 -8.61 5.12
CA ARG A 13 10.39 -8.35 6.11
C ARG A 13 11.74 -8.92 5.70
N LYS A 14 11.70 -10.02 4.98
CA LYS A 14 12.83 -10.85 4.62
C LYS A 14 13.27 -10.47 3.20
N PRO A 15 14.41 -9.79 3.03
CA PRO A 15 14.87 -9.36 1.71
C PRO A 15 15.04 -10.54 0.74
N GLU A 16 15.31 -11.74 1.25
CA GLU A 16 15.41 -12.97 0.45
C GLU A 16 14.12 -13.37 -0.28
N TYR A 17 12.98 -12.76 0.06
CA TYR A 17 11.71 -12.96 -0.67
C TYR A 17 11.51 -11.97 -1.81
N VAL A 18 12.42 -11.01 -2.00
CA VAL A 18 12.43 -10.07 -3.12
C VAL A 18 13.54 -10.47 -4.08
N SER A 19 13.18 -10.66 -5.35
CA SER A 19 14.13 -10.99 -6.41
C SER A 19 14.27 -9.81 -7.37
N ASP A 20 15.52 -9.49 -7.72
CA ASP A 20 15.86 -8.52 -8.77
C ASP A 20 15.82 -9.16 -10.18
N GLU A 21 15.48 -10.45 -10.28
CA GLU A 21 15.33 -11.11 -11.56
C GLU A 21 14.19 -10.48 -12.38
N ASN A 22 14.45 -10.31 -13.69
CA ASN A 22 13.47 -9.75 -14.60
C ASN A 22 12.21 -10.62 -14.67
N PHE A 23 11.09 -10.10 -14.16
CA PHE A 23 9.80 -10.75 -14.29
C PHE A 23 9.06 -10.29 -15.55
N ASN A 24 8.89 -11.20 -16.51
CA ASN A 24 8.13 -10.92 -17.72
C ASN A 24 6.62 -11.01 -17.45
N LEU A 25 5.94 -9.86 -17.49
CA LEU A 25 4.48 -9.82 -17.40
C LEU A 25 3.85 -10.56 -18.58
N LYS A 26 2.86 -11.41 -18.29
CA LYS A 26 2.06 -12.12 -19.31
C LYS A 26 1.39 -11.16 -20.31
N VAL A 27 1.04 -9.95 -19.85
CA VAL A 27 0.47 -8.88 -20.66
C VAL A 27 1.44 -7.70 -20.69
N LYS A 28 2.19 -7.55 -21.79
CA LYS A 28 3.26 -6.56 -21.93
C LYS A 28 2.81 -5.12 -21.67
N ASP A 29 1.57 -4.78 -22.00
CA ASP A 29 1.04 -3.42 -21.85
C ASP A 29 0.70 -3.04 -20.41
N ALA A 30 0.54 -4.01 -19.50
CA ALA A 30 0.31 -3.73 -18.10
C ALA A 30 1.54 -3.09 -17.44
N GLY A 31 2.75 -3.54 -17.80
CA GLY A 31 4.00 -3.02 -17.26
C GLY A 31 4.30 -1.59 -17.70
N LYS A 32 3.93 -1.22 -18.94
CA LYS A 32 4.15 0.13 -19.48
C LYS A 32 3.53 1.24 -18.63
N LYS A 33 2.42 0.95 -17.94
CA LYS A 33 1.75 1.91 -17.06
C LYS A 33 2.51 2.17 -15.76
N LEU A 34 3.42 1.28 -15.37
CA LEU A 34 4.18 1.34 -14.11
C LEU A 34 5.59 1.92 -14.31
N VAL A 35 6.13 1.90 -15.53
CA VAL A 35 7.47 2.43 -15.83
C VAL A 35 7.57 3.90 -15.44
N GLY A 36 8.58 4.24 -14.62
CA GLY A 36 8.84 5.60 -14.15
C GLY A 36 7.80 6.15 -13.17
N LYS A 37 6.92 5.30 -12.61
CA LYS A 37 5.88 5.72 -11.65
C LYS A 37 6.23 5.46 -10.19
N GLU A 38 7.41 4.93 -9.89
CA GLU A 38 7.85 4.60 -8.54
C GLU A 38 7.56 5.74 -7.55
N LYS A 39 8.12 6.93 -7.79
CA LYS A 39 7.88 8.09 -6.92
C LYS A 39 6.38 8.39 -6.72
N HIS A 40 5.60 8.32 -7.78
CA HIS A 40 4.16 8.60 -7.71
C HIS A 40 3.42 7.58 -6.86
N VAL A 41 3.75 6.29 -7.01
CA VAL A 41 3.18 5.20 -6.21
C VAL A 41 3.60 5.34 -4.75
N THR A 42 4.87 5.62 -4.49
CA THR A 42 5.40 5.86 -3.13
C THR A 42 4.67 7.03 -2.46
N ASP A 43 4.58 8.19 -3.12
CA ASP A 43 3.91 9.37 -2.56
C ASP A 43 2.42 9.10 -2.24
N GLN A 44 1.73 8.32 -3.10
CA GLN A 44 0.33 7.95 -2.88
C GLN A 44 0.17 6.96 -1.72
N PHE A 45 1.02 5.93 -1.66
CA PHE A 45 0.99 4.94 -0.60
C PHE A 45 1.34 5.56 0.76
N GLU A 46 2.34 6.44 0.81
CA GLU A 46 2.67 7.18 2.04
C GLU A 46 1.49 7.99 2.56
N LYS A 47 0.76 8.69 1.67
CA LYS A 47 -0.42 9.46 2.08
C LYS A 47 -1.52 8.56 2.63
N TYR A 48 -1.75 7.41 2.00
CA TYR A 48 -2.68 6.38 2.46
C TYR A 48 -2.34 5.91 3.88
N VAL A 49 -1.08 5.52 4.12
CA VAL A 49 -0.62 5.04 5.43
C VAL A 49 -0.69 6.16 6.49
N LYS A 50 -0.23 7.37 6.17
CA LYS A 50 -0.26 8.52 7.10
C LYS A 50 -1.69 8.88 7.52
N LYS A 51 -2.66 8.84 6.59
CA LYS A 51 -4.08 9.07 6.87
C LYS A 51 -4.63 8.02 7.84
N TYR A 52 -4.30 6.74 7.62
CA TYR A 52 -4.69 5.65 8.52
C TYR A 52 -4.11 5.82 9.93
N ILE A 53 -2.80 6.05 10.05
CA ILE A 53 -2.12 6.26 11.34
C ILE A 53 -2.79 7.39 12.13
N HIS A 54 -3.06 8.52 11.46
CA HIS A 54 -3.73 9.65 12.08
C HIS A 54 -5.13 9.26 12.59
N ALA A 55 -5.95 8.63 11.74
CA ALA A 55 -7.30 8.21 12.08
C ALA A 55 -7.34 7.24 13.27
N VAL A 56 -6.41 6.28 13.36
CA VAL A 56 -6.30 5.38 14.53
C VAL A 56 -5.93 6.18 15.78
N THR A 57 -4.93 7.05 15.69
CA THR A 57 -4.44 7.87 16.82
C THR A 57 -5.54 8.71 17.44
N VAL A 58 -6.38 9.36 16.60
CA VAL A 58 -7.49 10.21 17.09
C VAL A 58 -8.81 9.47 17.22
N LYS A 59 -8.84 8.15 16.96
CA LYS A 59 -10.02 7.28 16.97
C LYS A 59 -11.16 7.76 16.04
N ASP A 60 -10.81 8.29 14.87
CA ASP A 60 -11.78 8.80 13.88
C ASP A 60 -12.53 7.66 13.17
N GLN A 61 -13.71 7.33 13.69
CA GLN A 61 -14.54 6.24 13.15
C GLN A 61 -15.10 6.54 11.76
N ASN A 62 -15.18 7.79 11.32
CA ASN A 62 -15.66 8.11 9.97
C ASN A 62 -14.66 7.63 8.92
N ILE A 63 -13.37 7.78 9.19
CA ILE A 63 -12.31 7.28 8.31
C ILE A 63 -12.11 5.78 8.49
N LEU A 64 -12.12 5.26 9.72
CA LEU A 64 -11.87 3.85 9.97
C LEU A 64 -12.98 2.92 9.47
N SER A 65 -14.22 3.43 9.36
CA SER A 65 -15.36 2.68 8.81
C SER A 65 -15.53 2.85 7.29
N ASP A 66 -14.73 3.72 6.66
CA ASP A 66 -14.77 3.92 5.22
C ASP A 66 -14.28 2.66 4.49
N GLN A 67 -14.81 2.39 3.29
CA GLN A 67 -14.42 1.23 2.47
C GLN A 67 -12.91 1.19 2.18
N GLU A 68 -12.25 2.34 2.14
CA GLU A 68 -10.81 2.50 1.97
C GLU A 68 -10.00 1.83 3.11
N TYR A 69 -10.54 1.77 4.34
CA TYR A 69 -9.81 1.33 5.54
C TYR A 69 -10.46 0.19 6.32
N VAL A 70 -11.78 -0.01 6.25
CA VAL A 70 -12.51 -1.00 7.07
C VAL A 70 -11.99 -2.44 6.91
N HIS A 71 -11.40 -2.76 5.77
CA HIS A 71 -10.81 -4.07 5.45
C HIS A 71 -9.35 -3.98 5.01
N THR A 72 -8.65 -2.93 5.44
CA THR A 72 -7.23 -2.76 5.13
C THR A 72 -6.36 -3.79 5.82
N THR A 73 -5.26 -4.19 5.19
CA THR A 73 -4.22 -5.01 5.82
C THR A 73 -3.42 -4.24 6.87
N LEU A 74 -3.45 -2.90 6.87
CA LEU A 74 -2.75 -2.08 7.86
C LEU A 74 -3.14 -2.40 9.31
N ILE A 75 -4.33 -2.95 9.55
CA ILE A 75 -4.74 -3.40 10.89
C ILE A 75 -3.78 -4.45 11.47
N ASN A 76 -3.12 -5.23 10.60
CA ASN A 76 -2.21 -6.30 10.99
C ASN A 76 -0.78 -5.79 11.25
N TYR A 77 -0.52 -4.49 11.01
CA TYR A 77 0.81 -3.89 11.06
C TYR A 77 0.92 -2.78 12.11
N HIS A 78 -0.01 -2.67 13.06
CA HIS A 78 0.02 -1.63 14.11
C HIS A 78 1.36 -1.53 14.84
N ALA A 79 1.95 -2.67 15.22
CA ALA A 79 3.28 -2.71 15.83
C ALA A 79 4.38 -2.12 14.93
N ASP A 80 4.32 -2.37 13.62
CA ASP A 80 5.27 -1.80 12.65
C ASP A 80 5.01 -0.32 12.34
N LEU A 81 3.75 0.11 12.49
CA LEU A 81 3.30 1.48 12.28
C LEU A 81 3.46 2.36 13.53
N GLY A 82 3.78 1.78 14.69
CA GLY A 82 3.97 2.48 15.95
C GLY A 82 2.68 3.01 16.60
N ILE A 83 1.56 2.33 16.37
CA ILE A 83 0.22 2.68 16.91
C ILE A 83 -0.40 1.53 17.69
#